data_AF-A0A2D5VDD2-F1
#
_entry.id   AF-A0A2D5VDD2-F1
#
_cell.length_a   1.000
_cell.length_b   1.000
_cell.length_c   1.000
_cell.angle_alpha   90.00
_cell.angle_beta   90.00
_cell.angle_gamma   90.00
#
_symmetry.space_group_name_H-M   'P 1'
#
loop_
_entity.id
_entity.type
_entity.pdbx_description
1 polymer ?
#
loop_
_entity_poly.entity_id
_entity_poly.type
_entity_poly.pdbx_seq_one_letter_code
_entity_poly.pdbx_strand_id
1 'polypeptide(L)'
;MSEVNPILRQKSAIDDFTMAITLGCDDPDVFEIRGQCYDQIGQYKLAAIDFTRALELAPDRHFDYYHRANVFRKGKQYLAAKQDYQKILSVSSNSKLVDLAQTRLQDITLQVALTAADELSLKGIQSTVLHMHTVKPIDSGKYLEYAARIPIIVTVEEHTIMGGLGSILAEVLVENSFESPKRFKRVGIPDAFADEYGSQRSLMEKYGITAQRVVREIEQLAKGT
;
A
#
# COMPACT_ATOMS: atom_id res chain seq x y z
N MET A 1 -11.55 39.30 -13.02
CA MET A 1 -12.36 38.30 -12.30
C MET A 1 -11.45 37.65 -11.27
N SER A 2 -11.67 37.90 -9.99
CA SER A 2 -10.89 37.27 -8.92
C SER A 2 -11.15 35.77 -8.91
N GLU A 3 -10.10 34.95 -9.00
CA GLU A 3 -10.20 33.50 -8.78
C GLU A 3 -10.79 33.25 -7.39
N VAL A 4 -12.06 32.83 -7.37
CA VAL A 4 -12.74 32.42 -6.14
C VAL A 4 -11.94 31.25 -5.55
N ASN A 5 -11.48 31.41 -4.31
CA ASN A 5 -10.70 30.43 -3.58
C ASN A 5 -11.34 29.04 -3.69
N PRO A 6 -10.60 28.00 -4.15
CA PRO A 6 -11.14 26.64 -4.30
C PRO A 6 -11.83 26.09 -3.04
N ILE A 7 -11.33 26.43 -1.85
CA ILE A 7 -11.93 26.02 -0.58
C ILE A 7 -13.30 26.69 -0.38
N LEU A 8 -13.44 27.95 -0.79
CA LEU A 8 -14.71 28.67 -0.70
C LEU A 8 -15.75 28.08 -1.65
N ARG A 9 -15.34 27.66 -2.85
CA ARG A 9 -16.21 26.92 -3.79
C ARG A 9 -16.69 25.61 -3.19
N GLN A 10 -15.78 24.86 -2.54
CA GLN A 10 -16.14 23.59 -1.90
C GLN A 10 -17.17 23.77 -0.78
N LYS A 11 -17.03 24.81 0.04
CA LYS A 11 -18.00 25.11 1.11
C LYS A 11 -19.38 25.47 0.54
N SER A 12 -19.43 26.32 -0.49
CA SER A 12 -20.69 26.67 -1.15
C SER A 12 -21.37 25.42 -1.75
N ALA A 13 -20.60 24.53 -2.38
CA ALA A 13 -21.13 23.29 -2.92
C ALA A 13 -21.70 22.37 -1.82
N ILE A 14 -21.02 22.26 -0.68
CA ILE A 14 -21.51 21.51 0.48
C ILE A 14 -22.85 22.08 0.96
N ASP A 15 -23.00 23.40 1.02
CA ASP A 15 -24.24 24.05 1.46
C ASP A 15 -25.39 23.75 0.48
N ASP A 16 -25.14 23.84 -0.83
CA ASP A 16 -26.14 23.54 -1.87
C ASP A 16 -26.60 22.07 -1.82
N PHE A 17 -25.67 21.12 -1.73
CA PHE A 17 -26.01 19.70 -1.60
C PHE A 17 -26.71 19.38 -0.28
N THR A 18 -26.34 20.08 0.80
CA THR A 18 -27.02 19.94 2.09
C THR A 18 -28.46 20.43 1.99
N MET A 19 -28.71 21.55 1.32
CA MET A 19 -30.07 22.03 1.06
C MET A 19 -30.86 21.00 0.24
N ALA A 20 -30.30 20.46 -0.84
CA ALA A 20 -30.95 19.43 -1.65
C ALA A 20 -31.37 18.21 -0.81
N ILE A 21 -30.48 17.72 0.05
CA ILE A 21 -30.78 16.60 0.97
C ILE A 21 -31.89 16.97 1.96
N THR A 22 -31.87 18.19 2.53
CA THR A 22 -32.95 18.64 3.43
C THR A 22 -34.32 18.77 2.75
N LEU A 23 -34.33 18.99 1.44
CA LEU A 23 -35.55 19.01 0.61
C LEU A 23 -36.02 17.61 0.19
N GLY A 24 -35.37 16.54 0.68
CA GLY A 24 -35.74 15.15 0.42
C GLY A 24 -35.06 14.51 -0.79
N CYS A 25 -33.93 15.06 -1.25
CA CYS A 25 -33.13 14.43 -2.30
C CYS A 25 -32.37 13.21 -1.74
N ASP A 26 -32.77 12.01 -2.18
CA ASP A 26 -32.09 10.73 -1.90
C ASP A 26 -31.34 10.21 -3.14
N ASP A 27 -30.68 11.09 -3.88
CA ASP A 27 -29.84 10.70 -5.03
C ASP A 27 -28.42 10.33 -4.54
N PRO A 28 -27.91 9.10 -4.81
CA PRO A 28 -26.55 8.72 -4.45
C PRO A 28 -25.47 9.67 -4.97
N ASP A 29 -25.66 10.28 -6.15
CA ASP A 29 -24.70 11.23 -6.73
C ASP A 29 -24.53 12.47 -5.84
N VAL A 30 -25.61 12.93 -5.22
CA VAL A 30 -25.58 14.10 -4.33
C VAL A 30 -24.73 13.81 -3.09
N PHE A 31 -24.86 12.61 -2.53
CA PHE A 31 -24.02 12.18 -1.41
C PHE A 31 -22.57 11.96 -1.84
N GLU A 32 -22.32 11.31 -2.98
CA GLU A 32 -20.95 11.13 -3.50
C GLU A 32 -20.25 12.48 -3.64
N ILE A 33 -20.87 13.43 -4.34
CA ILE A 33 -20.23 14.71 -4.66
C ILE A 33 -20.03 15.52 -3.37
N ARG A 34 -21.00 15.55 -2.44
CA ARG A 34 -20.82 16.22 -1.14
C ARG A 34 -19.71 15.55 -0.32
N GLY A 35 -19.60 14.23 -0.37
CA GLY A 35 -18.52 13.46 0.25
C GLY A 35 -17.14 13.83 -0.31
N GLN A 36 -17.02 13.98 -1.64
CA GLN A 36 -15.80 14.46 -2.28
C GLN A 36 -15.45 15.89 -1.86
N CYS A 37 -16.45 16.77 -1.73
CA CYS A 37 -16.25 18.13 -1.24
C CYS A 37 -15.68 18.12 0.19
N TYR A 38 -16.24 17.29 1.08
CA TYR A 38 -15.73 17.11 2.44
C TYR A 38 -14.30 16.55 2.48
N ASP A 39 -13.95 15.60 1.60
CA ASP A 39 -12.59 15.07 1.49
C ASP A 39 -11.58 16.17 1.13
N GLN A 40 -11.93 17.04 0.18
CA GLN A 40 -11.04 18.13 -0.26
C GLN A 40 -10.78 19.17 0.83
N ILE A 41 -11.73 19.40 1.74
CA ILE A 41 -11.56 20.30 2.89
C ILE A 41 -11.06 19.60 4.16
N GLY A 42 -10.67 18.32 4.07
CA GLY A 42 -10.09 17.55 5.16
C GLY A 42 -11.09 17.01 6.19
N GLN A 43 -12.39 17.10 5.91
CA GLN A 43 -13.47 16.63 6.79
C GLN A 43 -13.77 15.14 6.57
N TYR A 44 -12.77 14.30 6.81
CA TYR A 44 -12.81 12.86 6.46
C TYR A 44 -13.97 12.10 7.10
N LYS A 45 -14.37 12.45 8.33
CA LYS A 45 -15.51 11.78 9.00
C LYS A 45 -16.83 12.03 8.28
N LEU A 46 -17.08 13.28 7.86
CA LEU A 46 -18.30 13.65 7.13
C LEU A 46 -18.30 13.04 5.73
N ALA A 47 -17.15 13.07 5.05
CA ALA A 47 -16.99 12.42 3.75
C ALA A 47 -17.32 10.91 3.80
N ALA A 48 -16.85 10.21 4.84
CA ALA A 48 -17.13 8.78 4.99
C ALA A 48 -18.62 8.48 5.24
N ILE A 49 -19.33 9.36 5.95
CA ILE A 49 -20.79 9.24 6.16
C ILE A 49 -21.51 9.37 4.82
N ASP A 50 -21.16 10.38 4.03
CA ASP A 50 -21.77 10.63 2.73
C ASP A 50 -21.52 9.49 1.74
N PHE A 51 -20.27 9.01 1.60
CA PHE A 51 -20.00 7.83 0.76
C PHE A 51 -20.73 6.58 1.27
N THR A 52 -20.91 6.43 2.58
CA THR A 52 -21.69 5.31 3.13
C THR A 52 -23.16 5.43 2.73
N ARG A 53 -23.74 6.62 2.81
CA ARG A 53 -25.12 6.86 2.37
C ARG A 53 -25.30 6.63 0.87
N ALA A 54 -24.35 7.06 0.04
CA ALA A 54 -24.35 6.77 -1.40
C ALA A 54 -24.37 5.25 -1.67
N LEU A 55 -23.53 4.49 -0.94
CA LEU A 55 -23.44 3.03 -1.06
C LEU A 55 -24.66 2.28 -0.48
N GLU A 56 -25.37 2.86 0.50
CA GLU A 56 -26.64 2.32 0.99
C GLU A 56 -27.74 2.43 -0.07
N LEU A 57 -27.76 3.55 -0.82
CA LEU A 57 -28.73 3.80 -1.88
C LEU A 57 -28.39 3.01 -3.16
N ALA A 58 -27.10 2.86 -3.48
CA ALA A 58 -26.61 2.18 -4.67
C ALA A 58 -25.31 1.38 -4.38
N PRO A 59 -25.42 0.09 -4.00
CA PRO A 59 -24.28 -0.73 -3.58
C PRO A 59 -23.29 -1.14 -4.69
N ASP A 60 -23.61 -0.92 -5.95
CA ASP A 60 -22.80 -1.30 -7.11
C ASP A 60 -21.81 -0.20 -7.55
N ARG A 61 -21.82 0.95 -6.88
CA ARG A 61 -20.96 2.09 -7.21
C ARG A 61 -19.52 1.88 -6.73
N HIS A 62 -18.69 1.27 -7.58
CA HIS A 62 -17.30 0.94 -7.24
C HIS A 62 -16.41 2.17 -6.96
N PHE A 63 -16.71 3.32 -7.58
CA PHE A 63 -15.99 4.56 -7.31
C PHE A 63 -16.24 5.06 -5.88
N ASP A 64 -17.45 4.93 -5.35
CA ASP A 64 -17.76 5.29 -3.96
C ASP A 64 -16.99 4.43 -2.95
N TYR A 65 -16.85 3.12 -3.19
CA TYR A 65 -15.94 2.29 -2.39
C TYR A 65 -14.50 2.82 -2.45
N TYR A 66 -14.01 3.25 -3.61
CA TYR A 66 -12.65 3.79 -3.75
C TYR A 66 -12.50 5.13 -3.01
N HIS A 67 -13.45 6.04 -3.16
CA HIS A 67 -13.45 7.33 -2.48
C HIS A 67 -13.55 7.16 -0.96
N ARG A 68 -14.43 6.28 -0.48
CA ARG A 68 -14.54 5.95 0.94
C ARG A 68 -13.27 5.30 1.49
N ALA A 69 -12.67 4.36 0.77
CA ALA A 69 -11.40 3.75 1.15
C ALA A 69 -10.27 4.79 1.28
N ASN A 70 -10.22 5.75 0.36
CA ASN A 70 -9.25 6.85 0.41
C ASN A 70 -9.45 7.73 1.64
N VAL A 71 -10.70 8.08 1.94
CA VAL A 71 -11.06 8.89 3.10
C VAL A 71 -10.74 8.14 4.40
N PHE A 72 -11.08 6.85 4.50
CA PHE A 72 -10.70 6.02 5.65
C PHE A 72 -9.18 5.98 5.83
N ARG A 73 -8.41 5.82 4.75
CA ARG A 73 -6.94 5.86 4.81
C ARG A 73 -6.42 7.21 5.31
N LYS A 74 -6.93 8.34 4.80
CA LYS A 74 -6.56 9.69 5.28
C LYS A 74 -6.95 9.90 6.75
N GLY A 75 -8.08 9.31 7.16
CA GLY A 75 -8.56 9.26 8.54
C GLY A 75 -7.89 8.20 9.42
N LYS A 76 -6.82 7.53 8.94
CA LYS A 76 -6.07 6.46 9.65
C LYS A 76 -6.87 5.19 9.99
N GLN A 77 -8.01 4.97 9.34
CA GLN A 77 -8.85 3.79 9.46
C GLN A 77 -8.45 2.73 8.41
N TYR A 78 -7.25 2.18 8.55
CA TYR A 78 -6.65 1.33 7.51
C TYR A 78 -7.41 0.01 7.26
N LEU A 79 -7.99 -0.60 8.31
CA LEU A 79 -8.77 -1.83 8.16
C LEU A 79 -10.05 -1.61 7.33
N ALA A 80 -10.78 -0.52 7.61
CA ALA A 80 -11.97 -0.15 6.84
C ALA A 80 -11.60 0.18 5.38
N ALA A 81 -10.50 0.91 5.17
CA ALA A 81 -9.98 1.18 3.83
C ALA A 81 -9.65 -0.11 3.06
N LYS A 82 -9.00 -1.08 3.72
CA LYS A 82 -8.65 -2.38 3.13
C LYS A 82 -9.90 -3.14 2.68
N GLN A 83 -10.95 -3.18 3.50
CA GLN A 83 -12.21 -3.84 3.16
C GLN A 83 -12.85 -3.25 1.90
N ASP A 84 -12.88 -1.92 1.80
CA ASP A 84 -13.45 -1.23 0.63
C ASP A 84 -12.63 -1.47 -0.64
N TYR A 85 -11.29 -1.43 -0.56
CA TYR A 85 -10.46 -1.78 -1.72
C TYR A 85 -10.66 -3.24 -2.15
N GLN A 86 -10.82 -4.18 -1.20
CA GLN A 86 -11.12 -5.59 -1.52
C GLN A 86 -12.48 -5.75 -2.19
N LYS A 87 -13.46 -4.92 -1.82
CA LYS A 87 -14.77 -4.91 -2.47
C LYS A 87 -14.66 -4.51 -3.95
N ILE A 88 -13.79 -3.57 -4.29
CA ILE A 88 -13.50 -3.19 -5.69
C ILE A 88 -12.93 -4.39 -6.45
N LEU A 89 -11.94 -5.10 -5.89
CA LEU A 89 -11.33 -6.25 -6.56
C LEU A 89 -12.30 -7.41 -6.81
N SER A 90 -13.32 -7.59 -5.95
CA SER A 90 -14.26 -8.70 -6.07
C SER A 90 -15.39 -8.48 -7.07
N VAL A 91 -15.65 -7.23 -7.48
CA VAL A 91 -16.87 -6.89 -8.25
C VAL A 91 -16.59 -6.02 -9.48
N SER A 92 -15.54 -5.20 -9.48
CA SER A 92 -15.30 -4.23 -10.56
C SER A 92 -14.70 -4.88 -11.81
N SER A 93 -15.35 -4.68 -12.96
CA SER A 93 -14.80 -4.98 -14.28
C SER A 93 -13.91 -3.86 -14.85
N ASN A 94 -13.82 -2.72 -14.16
CA ASN A 94 -12.98 -1.59 -14.57
C ASN A 94 -11.52 -1.84 -14.20
N SER A 95 -10.68 -2.12 -15.20
CA SER A 95 -9.26 -2.46 -15.02
C SER A 95 -8.47 -1.37 -14.29
N LYS A 96 -8.65 -0.10 -14.65
CA LYS A 96 -7.94 1.02 -14.00
C LYS A 96 -8.28 1.14 -12.52
N LEU A 97 -9.56 0.96 -12.18
CA LEU A 97 -10.02 1.05 -10.79
C LEU A 97 -9.51 -0.14 -9.96
N VAL A 98 -9.49 -1.32 -10.57
CA VAL A 98 -8.88 -2.54 -10.00
C VAL A 98 -7.40 -2.31 -9.74
N ASP A 99 -6.64 -1.82 -10.72
CA ASP A 99 -5.21 -1.53 -10.57
C ASP A 99 -4.95 -0.54 -9.41
N LEU A 100 -5.73 0.55 -9.36
CA LEU A 100 -5.64 1.54 -8.29
C LEU A 100 -5.93 0.92 -6.92
N ALA A 101 -7.01 0.15 -6.78
CA ALA A 101 -7.35 -0.52 -5.52
C ALA A 101 -6.27 -1.52 -5.11
N GLN A 102 -5.73 -2.26 -6.09
CA GLN A 102 -4.67 -3.24 -5.88
C GLN A 102 -3.39 -2.56 -5.40
N THR A 103 -2.94 -1.46 -6.02
CA THR A 103 -1.81 -0.65 -5.53
C THR A 103 -2.02 -0.17 -4.09
N ARG A 104 -3.24 0.22 -3.72
CA ARG A 104 -3.53 0.66 -2.34
C ARG A 104 -3.63 -0.48 -1.33
N LEU A 105 -3.84 -1.70 -1.81
CA LEU A 105 -3.78 -2.94 -1.03
C LEU A 105 -2.40 -3.57 -0.99
N GLN A 106 -1.48 -3.15 -1.88
CA GLN A 106 -0.15 -3.73 -1.95
C GLN A 106 0.56 -3.55 -0.61
N ASP A 107 1.26 -4.61 -0.25
CA ASP A 107 2.08 -4.66 0.96
C ASP A 107 3.03 -3.44 0.99
N ILE A 108 3.12 -2.78 2.15
CA ILE A 108 3.93 -1.58 2.29
C ILE A 108 5.40 -1.86 1.98
N THR A 109 5.87 -3.08 2.22
CA THR A 109 7.22 -3.53 1.87
C THR A 109 7.37 -3.96 0.42
N LEU A 110 6.28 -4.38 -0.25
CA LEU A 110 6.30 -4.55 -1.70
C LEU A 110 6.55 -3.22 -2.41
N GLN A 111 5.94 -2.13 -1.94
CA GLN A 111 6.19 -0.78 -2.47
C GLN A 111 7.65 -0.34 -2.26
N VAL A 112 8.23 -0.64 -1.10
CA VAL A 112 9.65 -0.43 -0.83
C VAL A 112 10.53 -1.20 -1.82
N ALA A 113 10.21 -2.47 -2.08
CA ALA A 113 10.97 -3.32 -3.01
C ALA A 113 10.86 -2.86 -4.48
N LEU A 114 9.66 -2.47 -4.92
CA LEU A 114 9.44 -1.92 -6.27
C LEU A 114 10.20 -0.61 -6.47
N THR A 115 10.13 0.31 -5.50
CA THR A 115 10.89 1.57 -5.54
C THR A 115 12.40 1.31 -5.58
N ALA A 116 12.90 0.34 -4.81
CA ALA A 116 14.30 -0.06 -4.85
C ALA A 116 14.70 -0.65 -6.21
N ALA A 117 13.82 -1.43 -6.85
CA ALA A 117 14.06 -1.98 -8.18
C ALA A 117 14.18 -0.88 -9.25
N ASP A 118 13.34 0.16 -9.18
CA ASP A 118 13.43 1.33 -10.05
C ASP A 118 14.77 2.07 -9.84
N GLU A 119 15.17 2.31 -8.59
CA GLU A 119 16.45 2.95 -8.25
C GLU A 119 17.66 2.13 -8.75
N LEU A 120 17.61 0.80 -8.65
CA LEU A 120 18.65 -0.11 -9.17
C LEU A 120 18.70 -0.09 -10.71
N SER A 121 17.55 -0.06 -11.36
CA SER A 121 17.45 0.02 -12.82
C SER A 121 18.11 1.28 -13.35
N LEU A 122 17.88 2.44 -12.70
CA LEU A 122 18.57 3.70 -13.02
C LEU A 122 20.09 3.63 -12.87
N LYS A 123 20.60 2.71 -12.05
CA LYS A 123 22.03 2.42 -11.85
C LYS A 123 22.57 1.32 -12.77
N GLY A 124 21.74 0.79 -13.68
CA GLY A 124 22.11 -0.30 -14.58
C GLY A 124 22.17 -1.68 -13.91
N ILE A 125 21.61 -1.83 -12.71
CA ILE A 125 21.54 -3.11 -11.99
C ILE A 125 20.19 -3.76 -12.28
N GLN A 126 20.20 -4.88 -12.99
CA GLN A 126 19.00 -5.67 -13.22
C GLN A 126 18.57 -6.37 -11.93
N SER A 127 17.30 -6.22 -11.56
CA SER A 127 16.71 -6.84 -10.38
C SER A 127 15.32 -7.39 -10.69
N THR A 128 14.85 -8.31 -9.84
CA THR A 128 13.50 -8.88 -9.90
C THR A 128 12.88 -8.79 -8.51
N VAL A 129 11.60 -8.41 -8.44
CA VAL A 129 10.83 -8.40 -7.19
C VAL A 129 9.91 -9.61 -7.15
N LEU A 130 10.10 -10.48 -6.15
CA LEU A 130 9.24 -11.64 -5.90
C LEU A 130 8.34 -11.36 -4.69
N HIS A 131 7.04 -11.22 -4.94
CA HIS A 131 6.07 -10.96 -3.88
C HIS A 131 5.60 -12.26 -3.20
N MET A 132 6.00 -12.46 -1.95
CA MET A 132 5.66 -13.64 -1.14
C MET A 132 4.45 -13.37 -0.24
N HIS A 133 3.26 -13.33 -0.84
CA HIS A 133 2.00 -12.99 -0.15
C HIS A 133 1.55 -13.99 0.94
N THR A 134 2.06 -15.23 0.93
CA THR A 134 1.83 -16.23 1.98
C THR A 134 3.14 -16.59 2.67
N VAL A 135 3.24 -16.27 3.96
CA VAL A 135 4.39 -16.70 4.80
C VAL A 135 4.28 -18.19 5.13
N LYS A 136 3.05 -18.69 5.29
CA LYS A 136 2.78 -20.10 5.55
C LYS A 136 1.46 -20.55 4.90
N PRO A 137 1.44 -21.62 4.10
CA PRO A 137 2.64 -22.28 3.54
C PRO A 137 3.41 -21.30 2.62
N ILE A 138 4.75 -21.38 2.66
CA ILE A 138 5.61 -20.61 1.77
C ILE A 138 5.68 -21.31 0.42
N ASP A 139 5.61 -20.56 -0.68
CA ASP A 139 5.85 -21.10 -2.03
C ASP A 139 7.36 -21.22 -2.28
N SER A 140 7.96 -22.26 -1.70
CA SER A 140 9.39 -22.54 -1.83
C SER A 140 9.77 -22.87 -3.28
N GLY A 141 8.88 -23.49 -4.04
CA GLY A 141 9.11 -23.83 -5.45
C GLY A 141 9.37 -22.58 -6.29
N LYS A 142 8.51 -21.57 -6.16
CA LYS A 142 8.68 -20.30 -6.89
C LYS A 142 9.91 -19.53 -6.42
N TYR A 143 10.18 -19.52 -5.12
CA TYR A 143 11.40 -18.91 -4.57
C TYR A 143 12.66 -19.56 -5.14
N LEU A 144 12.76 -20.89 -5.15
CA LEU A 144 13.92 -21.62 -5.66
C LEU A 144 14.12 -21.42 -7.16
N GLU A 145 13.04 -21.34 -7.95
CA GLU A 145 13.11 -21.05 -9.39
C GLU A 145 13.88 -19.75 -9.67
N TYR A 146 13.58 -18.69 -8.92
CA TYR A 146 14.28 -17.40 -9.05
C TYR A 146 15.66 -17.43 -8.40
N ALA A 147 15.77 -17.98 -7.19
CA ALA A 147 17.03 -18.07 -6.44
C ALA A 147 18.11 -18.80 -7.24
N ALA A 148 17.76 -19.78 -8.08
CA ALA A 148 18.69 -20.46 -8.97
C ALA A 148 19.44 -19.50 -9.90
N ARG A 149 18.78 -18.44 -10.39
CA ARG A 149 19.30 -17.55 -11.45
C ARG A 149 19.98 -16.28 -10.94
N ILE A 150 19.86 -15.97 -9.66
CA ILE A 150 20.37 -14.72 -9.07
C ILE A 150 21.37 -15.00 -7.93
N PRO A 151 22.47 -14.23 -7.82
CA PRO A 151 23.42 -14.34 -6.70
C PRO A 151 23.01 -13.48 -5.49
N ILE A 152 22.25 -12.42 -5.80
CA ILE A 152 21.63 -11.36 -5.00
C ILE A 152 20.28 -11.66 -4.33
N ILE A 153 20.16 -11.95 -3.02
CA ILE A 153 18.83 -12.05 -2.39
C ILE A 153 18.72 -11.11 -1.19
N VAL A 154 17.74 -10.21 -1.23
CA VAL A 154 17.39 -9.32 -0.10
C VAL A 154 15.91 -9.47 0.20
N THR A 155 15.57 -9.79 1.45
CA THR A 155 14.18 -9.82 1.92
C THR A 155 13.81 -8.49 2.55
N VAL A 156 12.57 -8.06 2.38
CA VAL A 156 12.02 -6.86 3.01
C VAL A 156 10.72 -7.26 3.71
N GLU A 157 10.60 -6.96 5.00
CA GLU A 157 9.40 -7.26 5.78
C GLU A 157 9.17 -6.20 6.86
N GLU A 158 7.91 -5.83 7.09
CA GLU A 158 7.50 -5.00 8.24
C GLU A 158 7.20 -5.91 9.44
N HIS A 159 8.20 -6.70 9.80
CA HIS A 159 8.17 -7.66 10.90
C HIS A 159 9.58 -7.76 11.47
N THR A 160 9.71 -8.39 12.65
CA THR A 160 11.05 -8.74 13.14
C THR A 160 11.74 -9.67 12.15
N ILE A 161 13.02 -9.42 11.89
CA ILE A 161 13.85 -10.29 11.05
C ILE A 161 14.04 -11.68 11.68
N MET A 162 13.68 -11.87 12.95
CA MET A 162 13.76 -13.12 13.69
C MET A 162 12.47 -13.93 13.54
N GLY A 163 12.54 -15.08 12.86
CA GLY A 163 11.40 -15.97 12.67
C GLY A 163 10.35 -15.49 11.67
N GLY A 164 10.62 -14.37 10.98
CA GLY A 164 9.77 -13.82 9.92
C GLY A 164 10.02 -14.42 8.53
N LEU A 165 9.61 -13.70 7.49
CA LEU A 165 9.78 -14.07 6.09
C LEU A 165 11.26 -14.33 5.76
N GLY A 166 12.14 -13.44 6.22
CA GLY A 166 13.57 -13.54 6.00
C GLY A 166 14.19 -14.79 6.62
N SER A 167 13.71 -15.23 7.79
CA SER A 167 14.16 -16.49 8.41
C SER A 167 13.71 -17.70 7.61
N ILE A 168 12.43 -17.76 7.23
CA ILE A 168 11.87 -18.87 6.44
C ILE A 168 12.58 -19.01 5.10
N LEU A 169 12.80 -17.91 4.38
CA LEU A 169 13.50 -17.93 3.09
C LEU A 169 14.99 -18.21 3.23
N ALA A 170 15.61 -17.82 4.36
CA ALA A 170 16.98 -18.22 4.65
C ALA A 170 17.06 -19.74 4.84
N GLU A 171 16.19 -20.35 5.66
CA GLU A 171 16.14 -21.80 5.86
C GLU A 171 15.99 -22.54 4.53
N VAL A 172 15.01 -22.17 3.70
CA VAL A 172 14.84 -22.74 2.35
C VAL A 172 16.10 -22.58 1.49
N LEU A 173 16.78 -21.43 1.59
CA LEU A 173 18.01 -21.19 0.83
C LEU A 173 19.16 -22.09 1.30
N VAL A 174 19.37 -22.29 2.61
CA VAL A 174 20.49 -23.09 3.12
C VAL A 174 20.27 -24.59 2.91
N GLU A 175 19.02 -25.04 2.92
CA GLU A 175 18.68 -26.45 2.71
C GLU A 175 18.77 -26.88 1.23
N ASN A 176 19.05 -25.96 0.31
CA ASN A 176 19.14 -26.22 -1.12
C ASN A 176 20.53 -25.91 -1.68
N SER A 177 20.93 -26.63 -2.71
CA SER A 177 22.23 -26.46 -3.40
C SER A 177 22.08 -25.57 -4.64
N PHE A 178 23.08 -24.73 -4.89
CA PHE A 178 23.12 -23.83 -6.04
C PHE A 178 24.48 -23.87 -6.72
N GLU A 179 24.50 -23.69 -8.05
CA GLU A 179 25.74 -23.65 -8.84
C GLU A 179 26.62 -22.44 -8.50
N SER A 180 25.99 -21.31 -8.13
CA SER A 180 26.66 -20.07 -7.76
C SER A 180 26.46 -19.77 -6.27
N PRO A 181 27.46 -19.24 -5.56
CA PRO A 181 27.28 -18.73 -4.19
C PRO A 181 26.13 -17.73 -4.09
N LYS A 182 25.32 -17.85 -3.04
CA LYS A 182 24.22 -16.93 -2.77
C LYS A 182 24.61 -15.97 -1.65
N ARG A 183 24.27 -14.70 -1.81
CA ARG A 183 24.44 -13.65 -0.81
C ARG A 183 23.07 -13.22 -0.34
N PHE A 184 22.84 -13.24 0.96
CA PHE A 184 21.53 -13.04 1.55
C PHE A 184 21.54 -11.92 2.59
N LYS A 185 20.55 -11.03 2.54
CA LYS A 185 20.33 -10.00 3.56
C LYS A 185 18.85 -9.89 3.92
N ARG A 186 18.59 -9.63 5.20
CA ARG A 186 17.25 -9.32 5.72
C ARG A 186 17.16 -7.82 6.01
N VAL A 187 16.11 -7.18 5.51
CA VAL A 187 15.69 -5.82 5.87
C VAL A 187 14.34 -5.93 6.58
N GLY A 188 14.30 -5.52 7.84
CA GLY A 188 13.13 -5.59 8.69
C GLY A 188 13.42 -5.02 10.06
N ILE A 189 12.51 -5.23 11.00
CA ILE A 189 12.66 -4.73 12.38
C ILE A 189 13.76 -5.57 13.07
N PRO A 190 14.77 -4.96 13.71
CA PRO A 190 15.78 -5.70 14.46
C PRO A 190 15.17 -6.35 15.71
N ASP A 191 15.92 -7.24 16.36
CA ASP A 191 15.53 -7.82 17.65
C ASP A 191 15.65 -6.80 18.79
N ALA A 192 14.68 -5.88 18.85
CA ALA A 192 14.63 -4.79 19.80
C ALA A 192 13.18 -4.34 20.03
N PHE A 193 12.92 -3.79 21.21
CA PHE A 193 11.65 -3.12 21.50
C PHE A 193 11.56 -1.78 20.78
N ALA A 194 10.33 -1.36 20.50
CA ALA A 194 10.06 0.03 20.12
C ALA A 194 10.30 0.94 21.33
N ASP A 195 11.30 1.80 21.20
CA ASP A 195 11.70 2.85 22.13
C ASP A 195 10.98 4.18 21.87
N GLU A 196 10.28 4.30 20.74
CA GLU A 196 9.54 5.50 20.34
C GLU A 196 8.17 5.14 19.75
N TYR A 197 7.22 6.07 19.90
CA TYR A 197 5.91 6.01 19.25
C TYR A 197 5.93 6.85 17.97
N GLY A 198 5.33 6.33 16.91
CA GLY A 198 5.31 7.01 15.62
C GLY A 198 4.25 6.46 14.69
N SER A 199 4.14 7.09 13.52
CA SER A 199 3.37 6.52 12.42
C SER A 199 4.08 5.27 11.89
N GLN A 200 3.33 4.38 11.23
CA GLN A 200 3.89 3.21 10.53
C GLN A 200 5.10 3.59 9.66
N ARG A 201 4.95 4.65 8.85
CA ARG A 201 6.01 5.18 7.99
C ARG A 201 7.23 5.66 8.77
N SER A 202 7.06 6.41 9.87
CA SER A 202 8.22 6.90 10.64
C SER A 202 8.96 5.78 11.34
N LEU A 203 8.25 4.73 11.80
CA LEU A 203 8.86 3.54 12.36
C LEU A 203 9.61 2.74 11.28
N MET A 204 9.04 2.58 10.08
CA MET A 204 9.73 1.97 8.94
C MET A 204 11.01 2.73 8.57
N GLU A 205 10.95 4.07 8.49
CA GLU A 205 12.10 4.93 8.23
C GLU A 205 13.18 4.75 9.33
N LYS A 206 12.77 4.74 10.61
CA LYS A 206 13.65 4.50 11.76
C LYS A 206 14.39 3.16 11.67
N TYR A 207 13.66 2.07 11.40
CA TYR A 207 14.25 0.73 11.28
C TYR A 207 14.91 0.49 9.92
N GLY A 208 14.92 1.49 9.02
CA GLY A 208 15.56 1.39 7.72
C GLY A 208 14.83 0.49 6.73
N ILE A 209 13.53 0.24 6.92
CA ILE A 209 12.67 -0.47 5.96
C ILE A 209 12.31 0.50 4.83
N THR A 210 13.33 0.82 4.02
CA THR A 210 13.30 1.89 3.01
C THR A 210 13.96 1.41 1.73
N ALA A 211 13.56 1.98 0.59
CA ALA A 211 14.14 1.62 -0.70
C ALA A 211 15.65 1.87 -0.72
N GLN A 212 16.09 2.99 -0.14
CA GLN A 212 17.49 3.39 -0.07
C GLN A 212 18.33 2.40 0.73
N ARG A 213 17.79 1.79 1.80
CA ARG A 213 18.49 0.73 2.54
C ARG A 213 18.61 -0.54 1.71
N VAL A 214 17.55 -0.94 1.00
CA VAL A 214 17.56 -2.12 0.13
C VAL A 214 18.62 -1.97 -0.97
N VAL A 215 18.62 -0.83 -1.68
CA VAL A 215 19.62 -0.51 -2.71
C VAL A 215 21.03 -0.57 -2.14
N ARG A 216 21.26 0.05 -0.98
CA ARG A 216 22.58 0.04 -0.30
C ARG A 216 23.07 -1.37 0.01
N GLU A 217 22.21 -2.23 0.55
CA GLU A 217 22.59 -3.61 0.88
C GLU A 217 22.91 -4.41 -0.39
N ILE A 218 22.14 -4.23 -1.47
CA ILE A 218 22.41 -4.89 -2.75
C ILE A 218 23.76 -4.43 -3.33
N GLU A 219 24.04 -3.12 -3.33
CA GLU A 219 25.34 -2.59 -3.78
C GLU A 219 26.51 -3.09 -2.93
N GLN A 220 26.33 -3.19 -1.61
CA GLN A 220 27.35 -3.74 -0.71
C GLN A 220 27.61 -5.22 -0.99
N LEU A 221 26.55 -6.01 -1.16
CA LEU A 221 26.67 -7.42 -1.51
C LEU A 221 27.24 -7.64 -2.91
N ALA A 222 27.02 -6.73 -3.86
CA ALA A 222 27.57 -6.83 -5.21
C ALA A 222 29.09 -6.61 -5.27
N LYS A 223 29.64 -5.82 -4.33
CA LYS A 223 31.07 -5.43 -4.34
C LYS A 223 32.04 -6.52 -3.88
N GLY A 224 31.58 -7.63 -3.28
CA GLY A 224 32.50 -8.56 -2.63
C GLY A 224 32.95 -8.04 -1.27
N THR A 225 32.61 -8.73 -0.18
CA THR A 225 33.44 -8.72 1.03
C THR A 225 34.54 -9.75 0.85
#